data_AF-A0A853IFM8-F1
#
_entry.id   AF-A0A853IFM8-F1
#
_cell.length_a   1.000
_cell.length_b   1.000
_cell.length_c   1.000
_cell.angle_alpha   90.00
_cell.angle_beta   90.00
_cell.angle_gamma   90.00
#
_symmetry.space_group_name_H-M   'P 1'
#
loop_
_entity.id
_entity.type
_entity.pdbx_description
1 polymer ?
#
loop_
_entity_poly.entity_id
_entity_poly.type
_entity_poly.pdbx_seq_one_letter_code
_entity_poly.pdbx_strand_id
1 'polypeptide(L)'
;MKIKRILKPVFASLTGGMLLVANAFASQCAGPNINGWNTGVVNHFSGSFIEKNDRNWVENNSDGRHTYYETARDEWSVYLKRSDNYYDLQLDLHRCGVYFKRPSDANYELLYKIKSAH
;
A
#
# COMPACT_ATOMS: atom_id res chain seq x y z
N MET A 1 0.89 -25.80 28.98
CA MET A 1 1.46 -24.96 27.90
C MET A 1 0.55 -23.77 27.67
N LYS A 2 1.11 -22.55 27.60
CA LYS A 2 0.42 -21.26 27.82
C LYS A 2 -0.69 -20.96 26.80
N ILE A 3 -1.84 -20.56 27.34
CA ILE A 3 -3.04 -20.05 26.67
C ILE A 3 -2.78 -18.60 26.23
N LYS A 4 -3.03 -18.25 24.96
CA LYS A 4 -3.29 -16.86 24.54
C LYS A 4 -4.73 -16.78 24.03
N ARG A 5 -5.64 -16.37 24.92
CA ARG A 5 -7.01 -15.96 24.57
C ARG A 5 -6.92 -14.67 23.78
N ILE A 6 -7.25 -14.71 22.49
CA ILE A 6 -7.60 -13.49 21.75
C ILE A 6 -9.07 -13.24 22.07
N LEU A 7 -9.34 -12.09 22.69
CA LEU A 7 -10.67 -11.59 23.00
C LEU A 7 -11.48 -11.50 21.71
N LYS A 8 -12.57 -12.26 21.62
CA LYS A 8 -13.63 -11.99 20.64
C LYS A 8 -14.46 -10.82 21.20
N PRO A 9 -14.76 -9.78 20.42
CA PRO A 9 -15.65 -8.72 20.90
C PRO A 9 -17.04 -9.31 21.13
N VAL A 10 -17.55 -9.18 22.35
CA VAL A 10 -18.94 -9.48 22.71
C VAL A 10 -19.77 -8.26 22.32
N PHE A 11 -20.58 -8.37 21.27
CA PHE A 11 -21.56 -7.34 20.94
C PHE A 11 -22.85 -7.62 21.70
N ALA A 12 -23.16 -6.77 22.67
CA ALA A 12 -24.45 -6.75 23.34
C ALA A 12 -25.53 -6.31 22.34
N SER A 13 -26.51 -7.18 22.10
CA SER A 13 -27.68 -6.88 21.27
C SER A 13 -28.67 -6.03 22.06
N LEU A 14 -28.80 -4.74 21.72
CA LEU A 14 -29.95 -3.93 22.10
C LEU A 14 -30.96 -3.97 20.96
N THR A 15 -32.16 -4.40 21.31
CA THR A 15 -33.38 -4.43 20.50
C THR A 15 -33.71 -3.04 19.96
N GLY A 16 -33.78 -2.90 18.64
CA GLY A 16 -34.29 -1.68 17.99
C GLY A 16 -33.70 -1.51 16.60
N GLY A 17 -34.55 -1.63 15.57
CA GLY A 17 -34.14 -1.64 14.17
C GLY A 17 -33.34 -0.41 13.74
N MET A 18 -32.09 -0.64 13.39
CA MET A 18 -31.37 0.03 12.32
C MET A 18 -30.25 -0.92 11.92
N LEU A 19 -30.31 -1.49 10.71
CA LEU A 19 -29.21 -2.25 10.15
C LEU A 19 -28.09 -1.26 9.85
N LEU A 20 -27.26 -0.95 10.85
CA LEU A 20 -25.94 -0.38 10.62
C LEU A 20 -25.16 -1.47 9.88
N VAL A 21 -25.12 -1.36 8.54
CA VAL A 21 -24.13 -2.05 7.73
C VAL A 21 -22.79 -1.45 8.13
N ALA A 22 -22.20 -1.98 9.19
CA ALA A 22 -20.83 -1.69 9.53
C ALA A 22 -19.97 -2.38 8.45
N ASN A 23 -19.83 -1.73 7.31
CA ASN A 23 -18.70 -1.99 6.43
C ASN A 23 -17.46 -1.59 7.22
N ALA A 24 -16.93 -2.55 7.98
CA ALA A 24 -15.59 -2.48 8.49
C ALA A 24 -14.67 -2.62 7.29
N PHE A 25 -14.51 -1.54 6.52
CA PHE A 25 -13.38 -1.42 5.63
C PHE A 25 -12.14 -1.60 6.50
N ALA A 26 -11.31 -2.59 6.17
CA ALA A 26 -9.96 -2.64 6.69
C ALA A 26 -9.38 -1.22 6.58
N SER A 27 -8.71 -0.73 7.63
CA SER A 27 -8.13 0.60 7.64
C SER A 27 -7.25 0.76 6.39
N GLN A 28 -7.81 1.36 5.33
CA GLN A 28 -7.12 1.50 4.07
C GLN A 28 -6.01 2.50 4.31
N CYS A 29 -4.80 2.15 3.90
CA CYS A 29 -3.65 3.06 3.92
C CYS A 29 -3.87 4.25 2.99
N ALA A 30 -4.77 4.14 2.02
CA ALA A 30 -5.21 5.27 1.20
C ALA A 30 -6.43 5.96 1.84
N GLY A 31 -6.47 7.29 1.78
CA GLY A 31 -7.63 8.06 2.21
C GLY A 31 -8.88 7.78 1.35
N PRO A 32 -10.07 8.27 1.75
CA PRO A 32 -11.29 8.11 0.95
C PRO A 32 -11.10 8.64 -0.47
N ASN A 33 -11.47 7.83 -1.47
CA ASN A 33 -11.31 8.11 -2.91
C ASN A 33 -9.86 8.14 -3.44
N ILE A 34 -8.85 7.81 -2.65
CA ILE A 34 -7.48 7.63 -3.15
C ILE A 34 -7.29 6.19 -3.65
N ASN A 35 -6.79 6.04 -4.86
CA ASN A 35 -6.64 4.76 -5.55
C ASN A 35 -5.41 4.78 -6.49
N GLY A 36 -5.16 3.69 -7.21
CA GLY A 36 -3.98 3.59 -8.09
C GLY A 36 -3.95 4.65 -9.20
N TRP A 37 -5.11 5.17 -9.63
CA TRP A 37 -5.22 6.16 -10.70
C TRP A 37 -4.90 7.59 -10.28
N ASN A 38 -5.17 7.96 -9.02
CA ASN A 38 -5.04 9.33 -8.55
C ASN A 38 -4.02 9.56 -7.44
N THR A 39 -3.38 8.49 -6.92
CA THR A 39 -2.30 8.63 -5.96
C THR A 39 -1.06 9.26 -6.60
N GLY A 40 -0.49 10.26 -5.93
CA GLY A 40 0.79 10.87 -6.28
C GLY A 40 1.83 10.75 -5.17
N VAL A 41 1.42 10.34 -3.96
CA VAL A 41 2.33 10.15 -2.83
C VAL A 41 1.98 8.88 -2.07
N VAL A 42 2.99 8.03 -1.81
CA VAL A 42 2.86 6.82 -0.97
C VAL A 42 3.90 6.86 0.13
N ASN A 43 3.45 7.04 1.36
CA ASN A 43 4.30 7.09 2.55
C ASN A 43 4.43 5.70 3.18
N HIS A 44 5.64 5.34 3.59
CA HIS A 44 5.94 4.15 4.39
C HIS A 44 6.73 4.57 5.63
N PHE A 45 7.03 3.63 6.52
CA PHE A 45 7.71 3.96 7.80
C PHE A 45 9.13 4.48 7.64
N SER A 46 9.79 4.19 6.52
CA SER A 46 11.19 4.56 6.27
C SER A 46 11.34 5.67 5.25
N GLY A 47 10.26 6.20 4.69
CA GLY A 47 10.35 7.12 3.55
C GLY A 47 9.04 7.34 2.81
N SER A 48 9.16 7.81 1.58
CA SER A 48 8.03 8.04 0.69
C SER A 48 8.40 7.87 -0.77
N PHE A 49 7.44 7.40 -1.56
CA PHE A 49 7.43 7.49 -3.02
C PHE A 49 6.60 8.72 -3.41
N ILE A 50 7.15 9.58 -4.26
CA ILE A 50 6.51 10.82 -4.72
C ILE A 50 6.58 10.88 -6.23
N GLU A 51 5.42 10.92 -6.88
CA GLU A 51 5.31 11.22 -8.31
C GLU A 51 5.77 12.65 -8.58
N LYS A 52 6.58 12.83 -9.63
CA LYS A 52 7.10 14.14 -10.03
C LYS A 52 6.41 14.61 -11.31
N ASN A 53 6.95 14.23 -12.45
CA ASN A 53 6.49 14.62 -13.78
C ASN A 53 6.68 13.46 -14.75
N ASP A 54 5.82 13.37 -15.76
CA ASP A 54 5.88 12.36 -16.81
C ASP A 54 6.02 10.94 -16.27
N ARG A 55 5.19 10.56 -15.27
CA ARG A 55 5.19 9.22 -14.69
C ARG A 55 6.54 8.81 -14.06
N ASN A 56 7.37 9.78 -13.68
CA ASN A 56 8.58 9.55 -12.89
C ASN A 56 8.28 9.63 -11.41
N TRP A 57 8.77 8.65 -10.67
CA TRP A 57 8.61 8.54 -9.23
C TRP A 57 9.98 8.62 -8.55
N VAL A 58 10.01 9.32 -7.42
CA VAL A 58 11.20 9.40 -6.57
C VAL A 58 10.90 8.78 -5.22
N GLU A 59 11.69 7.80 -4.82
CA GLU A 59 11.75 7.33 -3.44
C GLU A 59 12.81 8.12 -2.69
N ASN A 60 12.48 8.62 -1.50
CA ASN A 60 13.46 9.06 -0.53
C ASN A 60 13.25 8.26 0.75
N ASN A 61 14.28 7.54 1.18
CA ASN A 61 14.26 6.74 2.40
C ASN A 61 15.64 6.83 3.11
N SER A 62 15.93 5.94 4.06
CA SER A 62 17.21 5.90 4.77
C SER A 62 18.44 5.47 3.95
N ASP A 63 18.25 4.72 2.85
CA ASP A 63 19.33 4.29 1.94
C ASP A 63 19.68 5.36 0.90
N GLY A 64 18.81 6.36 0.73
CA GLY A 64 19.04 7.53 -0.09
C GLY A 64 17.87 7.84 -1.00
N ARG A 65 18.21 8.36 -2.19
CA ARG A 65 17.25 8.77 -3.21
C ARG A 65 17.30 7.80 -4.39
N HIS A 66 16.14 7.30 -4.79
CA HIS A 66 15.99 6.39 -5.93
C HIS A 66 14.95 6.90 -6.91
N THR A 67 15.17 6.62 -8.19
CA THR A 67 14.30 7.07 -9.29
C THR A 67 13.70 5.88 -10.01
N TYR A 68 12.41 5.97 -10.28
CA TYR A 68 11.64 4.94 -10.96
C TYR A 68 10.81 5.57 -12.06
N TYR A 69 10.56 4.81 -13.12
CA TYR A 69 9.57 5.13 -14.11
C TYR A 69 8.35 4.25 -13.89
N GLU A 70 7.16 4.83 -13.95
CA GLU A 70 5.93 4.07 -13.89
C GLU A 70 5.66 3.38 -15.24
N THR A 71 5.31 2.11 -15.15
CA THR A 71 5.03 1.25 -16.30
C THR A 71 3.53 1.03 -16.50
N ALA A 72 2.75 1.07 -15.42
CA ALA A 72 1.30 0.88 -15.46
C ALA A 72 0.64 1.36 -14.16
N ARG A 73 -0.69 1.48 -14.21
CA ARG A 73 -1.59 1.66 -13.07
C ARG A 73 -2.83 0.79 -13.25
N ASP A 74 -3.44 0.44 -12.13
CA ASP A 74 -4.80 -0.08 -12.07
C ASP A 74 -5.59 0.61 -10.96
N GLU A 75 -6.78 0.09 -10.62
CA GLU A 75 -7.62 0.67 -9.57
C GLU A 75 -6.91 0.71 -8.21
N TRP A 76 -5.94 -0.16 -7.93
CA TRP A 76 -5.35 -0.32 -6.60
C TRP A 76 -3.86 -0.04 -6.55
N SER A 77 -3.17 -0.16 -7.68
CA SER A 77 -1.72 -0.23 -7.73
C SER A 77 -1.10 0.74 -8.71
N VAL A 78 0.11 1.18 -8.37
CA VAL A 78 1.05 1.80 -9.30
C VAL A 78 2.23 0.86 -9.48
N TYR A 79 2.60 0.58 -10.73
CA TYR A 79 3.72 -0.30 -11.07
C TYR A 79 4.90 0.54 -11.52
N LEU A 80 6.03 0.38 -10.84
CA LEU A 80 7.24 1.15 -11.07
C LEU A 80 8.37 0.23 -11.47
N LYS A 81 9.29 0.74 -12.27
CA LYS A 81 10.52 0.04 -12.62
C LYS A 81 11.71 0.97 -12.43
N ARG A 82 12.77 0.42 -11.84
CA ARG A 82 14.00 1.19 -11.58
C ARG A 82 14.80 1.32 -12.87
N SER A 83 15.40 2.49 -13.10
CA SER A 83 16.12 2.80 -14.34
C SER A 83 17.36 1.92 -14.60
N ASP A 84 17.96 1.37 -13.55
CA ASP A 84 19.06 0.40 -13.63
C ASP A 84 18.59 -1.05 -13.85
N ASN A 85 17.30 -1.25 -14.16
CA ASN A 85 16.65 -2.55 -14.38
C ASN A 85 16.79 -3.53 -13.21
N TYR A 86 17.01 -3.05 -11.99
CA TYR A 86 17.30 -3.93 -10.87
C TYR A 86 16.05 -4.50 -10.20
N TYR A 87 14.99 -3.70 -10.08
CA TYR A 87 13.75 -4.08 -9.39
C TYR A 87 12.50 -3.55 -10.09
N ASP A 88 11.47 -4.39 -10.12
CA ASP A 88 10.09 -3.96 -10.36
C ASP A 88 9.42 -3.75 -9.00
N LEU A 89 8.70 -2.65 -8.84
CA LEU A 89 7.91 -2.34 -7.65
C LEU A 89 6.42 -2.28 -7.97
N GLN A 90 5.62 -2.67 -6.98
CA GLN A 90 4.19 -2.46 -6.96
C GLN A 90 3.84 -1.67 -5.68
N LEU A 91 3.33 -0.45 -5.85
CA LEU A 91 2.73 0.32 -4.76
C LEU A 91 1.26 -0.08 -4.65
N ASP A 92 0.94 -1.08 -3.82
CA ASP A 92 -0.40 -1.64 -3.71
C ASP A 92 -1.16 -1.01 -2.53
N LEU A 93 -2.09 -0.11 -2.86
CA LEU A 93 -2.89 0.63 -1.88
C LEU A 93 -4.02 -0.22 -1.29
N HIS A 94 -4.40 -1.33 -1.93
CA HIS A 94 -5.45 -2.24 -1.44
C HIS A 94 -4.91 -3.20 -0.38
N ARG A 95 -3.70 -3.71 -0.58
CA ARG A 95 -2.98 -4.58 0.36
C ARG A 95 -2.08 -3.81 1.33
N CYS A 96 -1.94 -2.50 1.14
CA CYS A 96 -1.13 -1.60 1.95
C CYS A 96 0.34 -2.03 2.05
N GLY A 97 0.89 -2.41 0.91
CA GLY A 97 2.26 -2.87 0.78
C GLY A 97 2.94 -2.27 -0.45
N VAL A 98 4.21 -1.94 -0.27
CA VAL A 98 5.15 -1.81 -1.38
C VAL A 98 5.76 -3.18 -1.57
N TYR A 99 5.56 -3.76 -2.75
CA TYR A 99 6.12 -5.04 -3.11
C TYR A 99 7.22 -4.87 -4.14
N PHE A 100 8.22 -5.75 -4.12
CA PHE A 100 9.32 -5.75 -5.07
C PHE A 100 9.56 -7.14 -5.64
N LYS A 101 10.14 -7.20 -6.83
CA LYS A 101 10.74 -8.42 -7.37
C LYS A 101 11.98 -8.09 -8.21
N ARG A 102 12.94 -9.01 -8.27
CA ARG A 102 14.03 -8.93 -9.25
C ARG A 102 13.59 -9.48 -10.60
N PRO A 103 14.30 -9.18 -11.70
CA PRO A 103 13.97 -9.69 -13.02
C PRO A 103 13.83 -11.22 -13.12
N SER A 104 14.60 -11.97 -12.32
CA SER A 104 14.57 -13.43 -12.28
C SER A 104 13.53 -14.02 -11.32
N ASP A 105 12.92 -13.19 -10.47
CA ASP A 105 12.01 -13.65 -9.44
C ASP A 105 10.61 -13.86 -10.03
N ALA A 106 10.01 -15.01 -9.72
CA ALA A 106 8.66 -15.34 -10.18
C ALA A 106 7.57 -14.54 -9.46
N ASN A 107 7.83 -14.10 -8.22
CA ASN A 107 6.84 -13.51 -7.33
C ASN A 107 7.34 -12.18 -6.73
N TYR A 108 6.37 -11.35 -6.37
CA TYR A 108 6.59 -10.13 -5.58
C TYR A 108 6.68 -10.43 -4.08
N GLU A 109 7.64 -9.81 -3.41
CA GLU A 109 7.86 -9.88 -1.96
C GLU A 109 7.57 -8.52 -1.31
N LEU A 110 7.11 -8.54 -0.05
CA LEU A 110 6.81 -7.29 0.68
C LEU A 110 8.12 -6.58 1.05
N LEU A 111 8.28 -5.35 0.56
CA LEU A 111 9.41 -4.49 0.93
C LEU A 111 9.04 -3.60 2.12
N TYR A 112 7.94 -2.85 2.01
CA TYR A 112 7.48 -1.92 3.05
C TYR A 112 5.98 -2.01 3.28
N LYS A 113 5.54 -1.75 4.51
CA LYS A 113 4.13 -1.44 4.77
C LYS A 113 3.85 0.02 4.46
N ILE A 114 2.75 0.26 3.74
CA ILE A 114 2.28 1.62 3.45
C ILE A 114 1.60 2.17 4.70
N LYS A 115 1.98 3.38 5.08
CA LYS A 115 1.42 4.14 6.19
C LYS A 115 0.27 5.04 5.71
N SER A 116 0.48 5.77 4.62
CA SER A 116 -0.57 6.59 4.02
C SER A 116 -0.36 6.77 2.50
N ALA A 117 -1.42 7.11 1.77
CA ALA A 117 -1.34 7.56 0.38
C ALA A 117 -2.25 8.76 0.14
N HIS A 118 -1.82 9.65 -0.78
CA HIS A 118 -2.46 10.93 -1.08
C HIS A 118 -2.43 11.24 -2.58
#